data_AF-A0A534H5G1-F1
#
_entry.id   AF-A0A534H5G1-F1
#
_cell.length_a   1.000
_cell.length_b   1.000
_cell.length_c   1.000
_cell.angle_alpha   90.00
_cell.angle_beta   90.00
_cell.angle_gamma   90.00
#
_symmetry.space_group_name_H-M   'P 1'
#
loop_
_entity.id
_entity.type
_entity.pdbx_description
1 polymer ?
#
loop_
_entity_poly.entity_id
_entity_poly.type
_entity_poly.pdbx_seq_one_letter_code
_entity_poly.pdbx_strand_id
1 'polypeptide(L)' 'MIGLPSLQAMDRAQETRIWLASEVMDMRCGFDRLAERVRAVIGEDPLSGHWFVFHSRRSERLKILYWDRDGFVLWYN' A
#
# COMPACT_ATOMS: atom_id res chain seq x y z
N MET A 1 30.63 -10.43 17.22
CA MET A 1 29.85 -9.25 17.63
C MET A 1 29.01 -8.84 16.43
N ILE A 2 27.70 -9.12 16.43
CA ILE A 2 26.81 -8.73 15.32
C ILE A 2 26.47 -7.26 15.58
N GLY A 3 27.01 -6.36 14.77
CA GLY A 3 26.63 -4.94 14.84
C GLY A 3 25.17 -4.83 14.41
N LEU A 4 24.28 -4.49 15.35
CA LEU A 4 22.91 -4.13 15.00
C LEU A 4 22.97 -2.80 14.24
N PRO A 5 22.25 -2.66 13.11
CA PRO A 5 22.16 -1.40 12.41
C PRO A 5 21.59 -0.33 13.35
N SER A 6 22.06 0.91 13.22
CA SER A 6 21.50 2.03 13.98
C SER A 6 20.03 2.26 13.58
N LEU A 7 19.22 2.79 14.49
CA LEU A 7 17.79 3.09 14.23
C LEU A 7 17.61 3.91 12.94
N GLN A 8 18.47 4.90 12.69
CA GLN A 8 18.44 5.69 11.45
C GLN A 8 18.77 4.86 10.19
N ALA A 9 19.64 3.85 10.30
CA ALA A 9 19.91 2.93 9.20
C ALA A 9 18.75 1.95 8.98
N MET A 10 18.04 1.58 10.05
CA MET A 10 16.80 0.80 9.97
C MET A 10 15.67 1.61 9.33
N ASP A 11 15.54 2.89 9.67
CA ASP A 11 14.54 3.80 9.07
C ASP A 11 14.79 3.99 7.56
N ARG A 12 16.06 4.10 7.12
CA ARG A 12 16.41 4.17 5.69
C ARG A 12 16.19 2.86 4.94
N ALA A 13 16.21 1.71 5.62
CA ALA A 13 15.90 0.42 5.00
C ALA A 13 14.39 0.27 4.69
N GLN A 14 13.56 1.14 5.27
CA GLN A 14 12.10 1.15 5.11
C GLN A 14 11.65 2.47 4.47
N GLU A 15 12.12 2.78 3.25
CA GLU A 15 11.58 3.91 2.47
C GLU A 15 10.15 3.58 1.99
N THR A 16 9.19 3.61 2.92
CA THR A 16 7.78 3.42 2.62
C THR A 16 7.29 4.56 1.73
N ARG A 17 6.82 4.20 0.53
CA ARG A 17 6.21 5.14 -0.41
C ARG A 17 4.70 5.08 -0.32
N ILE A 18 4.06 6.21 -0.63
CA ILE A 18 2.62 6.31 -0.78
C ILE A 18 2.32 6.48 -2.27
N TRP A 19 1.51 5.57 -2.79
CA TRP A 19 1.06 5.55 -4.18
C TRP A 19 -0.41 5.93 -4.23
N LEU A 20 -0.76 6.92 -5.04
CA LEU A 20 -2.14 7.25 -5.33
C LEU A 20 -2.52 6.64 -6.69
N ALA A 21 -3.51 5.76 -6.70
CA ALA A 21 -4.08 5.26 -7.93
C ALA A 21 -4.76 6.42 -8.68
N SER A 22 -4.27 6.72 -9.89
CA SER A 22 -4.83 7.77 -10.76
C SER A 22 -6.21 7.40 -11.32
N GLU A 23 -6.47 6.10 -11.46
CA GLU A 23 -7.75 5.59 -11.95
C GLU A 23 -8.78 5.46 -10.84
N VAL A 24 -10.02 5.80 -11.17
CA VAL A 24 -11.18 5.58 -10.30
C VAL A 24 -11.31 4.09 -9.95
N MET A 25 -11.47 3.80 -8.67
CA MET A 25 -11.64 2.44 -8.18
C MET A 25 -13.10 2.16 -7.78
N ASP A 26 -13.57 0.95 -8.11
CA ASP A 26 -14.82 0.43 -7.53
C ASP A 26 -14.58 0.11 -6.04
N MET A 27 -15.17 0.92 -5.16
CA MET A 27 -15.00 0.80 -3.70
C MET A 27 -15.60 -0.49 -3.12
N ARG A 28 -16.31 -1.31 -3.90
CA ARG A 28 -16.78 -2.65 -3.50
C ARG A 28 -15.67 -3.70 -3.57
N CYS A 29 -14.53 -3.39 -4.18
CA CYS A 29 -13.39 -4.31 -4.27
C CYS A 29 -12.77 -4.57 -2.88
N GLY A 30 -12.46 -5.84 -2.60
CA GLY A 30 -11.71 -6.28 -1.42
C GLY A 30 -10.20 -6.43 -1.70
N PHE A 31 -9.48 -7.08 -0.77
CA PHE A 31 -8.02 -7.21 -0.79
C PHE A 31 -7.45 -7.71 -2.11
N ASP A 32 -7.88 -8.88 -2.59
CA ASP A 32 -7.29 -9.53 -3.78
C ASP A 32 -7.36 -8.64 -5.03
N ARG A 33 -8.51 -8.00 -5.25
CA ARG A 33 -8.69 -7.13 -6.42
C ARG A 33 -7.92 -5.82 -6.29
N LEU A 34 -7.76 -5.28 -5.08
CA LEU A 34 -6.93 -4.10 -4.87
C LEU A 34 -5.45 -4.44 -5.04
N ALA A 35 -4.98 -5.56 -4.49
CA ALA A 35 -3.62 -6.05 -4.65
C ALA A 35 -3.29 -6.35 -6.12
N GLU A 36 -4.21 -6.94 -6.87
CA GLU A 36 -4.06 -7.13 -8.31
C GLU A 36 -3.93 -5.80 -9.06
N ARG A 37 -4.65 -4.76 -8.63
CA ARG A 37 -4.56 -3.44 -9.25
C ARG A 37 -3.24 -2.73 -8.92
N VAL A 38 -2.67 -2.97 -7.73
CA VAL A 38 -1.30 -2.55 -7.44
C VAL A 38 -0.32 -3.15 -8.45
N ARG A 39 -0.42 -4.46 -8.71
CA ARG A 39 0.46 -5.16 -9.66
C ARG A 39 0.24 -4.71 -11.11
N ALA A 40 -1.00 -4.71 -11.56
CA ALA A 40 -1.34 -4.54 -12.97
C ALA A 40 -1.35 -3.07 -13.43
N VAL A 41 -1.60 -2.11 -12.53
CA VAL A 41 -1.74 -0.69 -12.89
C VAL A 41 -0.65 0.17 -12.29
N ILE A 42 -0.39 0.01 -10.99
CA ILE A 42 0.65 0.81 -10.31
C ILE A 42 2.05 0.25 -10.65
N GLY A 43 2.16 -1.05 -10.91
CA GLY A 43 3.41 -1.71 -11.28
C GLY A 43 4.30 -2.02 -10.08
N GLU A 44 3.73 -2.06 -8.88
CA GLU A 44 4.45 -2.30 -7.63
C GLU A 44 4.11 -3.65 -7.02
N ASP A 45 4.91 -4.12 -6.07
CA ASP A 45 4.56 -5.28 -5.27
C ASP A 45 3.59 -4.85 -4.14
N PRO A 46 2.36 -5.38 -4.06
CA PRO A 46 1.45 -5.08 -2.96
C PRO A 46 1.97 -5.54 -1.59
N LEU A 47 2.99 -6.42 -1.54
CA LEU A 47 3.62 -6.91 -0.32
C LEU A 47 4.84 -6.06 0.12
N SER A 48 5.19 -5.01 -0.62
CA SER A 48 6.38 -4.17 -0.40
C SER A 48 6.38 -3.36 0.90
N GLY A 49 5.27 -3.33 1.64
CA GLY A 49 5.07 -2.41 2.77
C GLY A 49 4.78 -0.96 2.35
N HIS A 50 4.69 -0.68 1.04
CA HIS A 50 4.17 0.59 0.52
C HIS A 50 2.67 0.72 0.74
N TRP A 51 2.19 1.96 0.72
CA TRP A 51 0.80 2.32 0.96
C TRP A 51 0.13 2.69 -0.35
N PHE A 52 -0.96 2.00 -0.69
CA PHE A 52 -1.67 2.17 -1.95
C PHE A 52 -3.04 2.78 -1.69
N VAL A 53 -3.22 4.02 -2.12
CA VAL A 53 -4.42 4.82 -1.94
C VAL A 53 -5.29 4.74 -3.19
N PHE A 54 -6.54 4.33 -3.01
CA PHE A 54 -7.56 4.26 -4.05
C PHE A 54 -8.69 5.21 -3.71
N HIS A 55 -9.25 5.88 -4.71
CA HIS A 55 -10.34 6.81 -4.53
C HIS A 55 -11.56 6.45 -5.38
N SER A 56 -12.74 6.80 -4.88
CA SER A 56 -13.98 6.68 -5.64
C SER A 56 -14.06 7.74 -6.73
N ARG A 57 -15.05 7.62 -7.63
CA ARG A 57 -15.21 8.54 -8.77
C ARG A 57 -15.37 10.02 -8.37
N ARG A 58 -15.94 10.28 -7.19
CA ARG A 58 -16.10 11.63 -6.63
C ARG A 58 -15.07 11.95 -5.55
N SER A 59 -14.14 11.03 -5.29
CA SER A 59 -13.14 11.13 -4.22
C SER A 59 -13.73 11.33 -2.81
N GLU A 60 -15.01 10.97 -2.62
CA GLU A 60 -15.68 11.00 -1.31
C GLU A 60 -15.34 9.79 -0.44
N ARG A 61 -14.79 8.73 -1.06
CA ARG A 61 -14.36 7.51 -0.37
C ARG A 61 -12.95 7.17 -0.78
N LEU A 62 -12.18 6.71 0.18
CA LEU A 62 -10.80 6.32 0.07
C LEU A 62 -10.61 4.93 0.65
N LYS A 63 -9.82 4.12 -0.04
CA LYS A 63 -9.26 2.87 0.50
C LYS A 63 -7.76 2.97 0.54
N ILE A 64 -7.15 2.53 1.63
CA ILE A 64 -5.69 2.45 1.74
C ILE A 64 -5.33 0.99 2.02
N LEU A 65 -4.66 0.36 1.06
CA LEU A 65 -4.13 -0.99 1.17
C LEU A 65 -2.63 -0.92 1.48
N TYR A 66 -2.17 -1.68 2.45
CA TYR A 66 -0.74 -1.98 2.62
C TYR A 66 -0.58 -3.37 3.23
N TRP A 67 0.58 -3.95 3.04
CA TRP A 67 0.98 -5.19 3.69
C TRP A 67 1.72 -4.87 4.98
N ASP A 68 1.22 -5.38 6.11
CA ASP A 68 1.99 -5.51 7.35
C ASP A 68 2.55 -6.93 7.44
N ARG A 69 3.42 -7.18 8.42
CA ARG A 69 4.19 -8.41 8.68
C ARG A 69 3.54 -9.71 8.19
N ASP A 70 2.27 -9.95 8.48
CA ASP A 70 1.57 -11.20 8.19
C ASP A 70 0.26 -11.05 7.39
N GLY A 71 -0.07 -9.84 6.92
CA GLY A 71 -1.36 -9.65 6.28
C GLY A 71 -1.59 -8.28 5.64
N PHE A 72 -2.60 -8.25 4.77
CA PHE A 72 -3.11 -7.00 4.25
C PHE A 72 -3.93 -6.26 5.30
N VAL A 73 -3.67 -4.97 5.40
CA VAL A 73 -4.49 -4.02 6.15
C VAL A 73 -5.20 -3.10 5.16
N LEU A 74 -6.49 -2.89 5.38
CA LEU A 74 -7.33 -2.03 4.56
C LEU A 74 -8.06 -1.01 5.42
N TRP A 75 -7.72 0.27 5.24
CA TRP A 75 -8.49 1.38 5.78
C TRP A 75 -9.59 1.78 4.79
N TYR A 76 -10.77 2.13 5.30
CA TYR A 76 -11.90 2.57 4.48
C TYR A 76 -12.77 3.58 5.23
N ASN A 77 -13.20 4.65 4.55
CA ASN A 77 -14.10 5.68 5.08
C ASN A 77 -15.42 5.80 4.32
#